data_AF-A0A2H6N3W5-F1
#
_entry.id   AF-A0A2H6N3W5-F1
#
_cell.length_a   1.000
_cell.length_b   1.000
_cell.length_c   1.000
_cell.angle_alpha   90.00
_cell.angle_beta   90.00
_cell.angle_gamma   90.00
#
_symmetry.space_group_name_H-M   'P 1'
#
loop_
_entity.id
_entity.type
_entity.pdbx_description
1 polymer ?
#
loop_
_entity_poly.entity_id
_entity_poly.type
_entity_poly.pdbx_seq_one_letter_code
_entity_poly.pdbx_strand_id
1 'polypeptide(L)'
;IPPYKGICEETQKALDRSLLDCTFRLQGRNNRTWVAELVFANCPLISTSSREQGPTRHVYLTYENQLSEPVGGRKVVEMFLNDWNSIAQLYECMLEFARSLPGI
;
A
#
# COMPACT_ATOMS: atom_id res chain seq x y z
N ILE A 1 -3.87 9.95 -6.45
CA ILE A 1 -3.91 8.56 -5.95
C ILE A 1 -4.92 7.80 -6.82
N PRO A 2 -4.65 6.54 -7.23
CA PRO A 2 -5.60 5.81 -8.09
C PRO A 2 -6.97 5.65 -7.42
N PRO A 3 -8.07 5.67 -8.19
CA PRO A 3 -9.41 5.55 -7.64
C PRO A 3 -9.63 4.18 -6.97
N TYR A 4 -10.16 4.19 -5.76
CA TYR A 4 -10.49 3.00 -4.98
C TYR A 4 -11.81 2.39 -5.45
N LYS A 5 -11.91 1.05 -5.49
CA LYS A 5 -13.15 0.36 -5.86
C LYS A 5 -13.75 -0.33 -4.65
N GLY A 6 -14.99 0.01 -4.33
CA GLY A 6 -15.81 -0.73 -3.36
C GLY A 6 -15.46 -0.49 -1.89
N ILE A 7 -14.84 0.64 -1.54
CA ILE A 7 -14.64 1.10 -0.16
C ILE A 7 -15.51 2.34 0.13
N CYS A 8 -15.82 2.60 1.39
CA CYS A 8 -16.55 3.80 1.79
C CYS A 8 -15.71 5.09 1.67
N GLU A 9 -16.39 6.22 1.58
CA GLU A 9 -15.77 7.54 1.40
C GLU A 9 -14.86 7.92 2.59
N GLU A 10 -15.23 7.50 3.81
CA GLU A 10 -14.42 7.71 5.00
C GLU A 10 -13.10 6.94 4.94
N THR A 11 -13.12 5.68 4.49
CA THR A 11 -11.91 4.87 4.28
C THR A 11 -11.01 5.54 3.27
N GLN A 12 -11.57 5.96 2.14
CA GLN A 12 -10.83 6.67 1.10
C GLN A 12 -10.14 7.92 1.65
N LYS A 13 -10.87 8.79 2.36
CA LYS A 13 -10.30 10.01 2.96
C LYS A 13 -9.23 9.71 3.99
N ALA A 14 -9.43 8.67 4.81
CA ALA A 14 -8.47 8.28 5.82
C ALA A 14 -7.16 7.73 5.21
N LEU A 15 -7.27 6.97 4.13
CA LEU A 15 -6.13 6.42 3.40
C LEU A 15 -5.39 7.50 2.59
N ASP A 16 -6.12 8.43 1.95
CA ASP A 16 -5.54 9.58 1.25
C ASP A 16 -4.74 10.49 2.20
N ARG A 17 -5.21 10.65 3.46
CA ARG A 17 -4.50 11.43 4.48
C ARG A 17 -3.31 10.69 5.08
N SER A 18 -3.35 9.37 5.11
CA SER A 18 -2.29 8.56 5.71
C SER A 18 -1.15 8.30 4.73
N LEU A 19 -1.40 8.18 3.42
CA LEU A 19 -0.35 8.00 2.42
C LEU A 19 0.44 9.30 2.21
N LEU A 20 1.71 9.28 2.59
CA LEU A 20 2.65 10.41 2.50
C LEU A 20 3.44 10.42 1.19
N ASP A 21 3.88 9.25 0.73
CA ASP A 21 4.70 9.12 -0.48
C ASP A 21 4.46 7.77 -1.18
N CYS A 22 4.69 7.77 -2.50
CA CYS A 22 4.66 6.58 -3.33
C CYS A 22 5.78 6.65 -4.38
N THR A 23 6.81 5.82 -4.19
CA THR A 23 8.01 5.82 -5.03
C THR A 23 8.16 4.49 -5.77
N PHE A 24 8.37 4.54 -7.08
CA PHE A 24 8.68 3.37 -7.90
C PHE A 24 10.17 3.35 -8.26
N ARG A 25 10.82 2.21 -8.03
CA ARG A 25 12.22 1.97 -8.37
C ARG A 25 12.34 0.77 -9.29
N LEU A 26 13.15 0.92 -10.33
CA LEU A 26 13.52 -0.17 -11.21
C LEU A 26 14.90 -0.67 -10.78
N GLN A 27 15.00 -1.96 -10.47
CA GLN A 27 16.21 -2.58 -9.95
C GLN A 27 16.46 -3.96 -10.59
N GLY A 28 17.61 -4.54 -10.25
CA GLY A 28 18.04 -5.84 -10.75
C GLY A 28 18.76 -5.77 -12.10
N ARG A 29 19.50 -6.83 -12.41
CA ARG A 29 20.13 -6.99 -13.73
C ARG A 29 19.02 -7.11 -14.78
N ASN A 30 19.12 -6.34 -15.87
CA ASN A 30 18.18 -6.30 -16.99
C ASN A 30 16.86 -5.54 -16.75
N ASN A 31 16.74 -4.71 -15.70
CA ASN A 31 15.59 -3.82 -15.49
C ASN A 31 14.24 -4.57 -15.42
N ARG A 32 14.20 -5.69 -14.70
CA ARG A 32 13.03 -6.59 -14.62
C ARG A 32 12.34 -6.63 -13.26
N THR A 33 12.92 -6.03 -12.23
CA THR A 33 12.36 -5.98 -10.88
C THR A 33 11.93 -4.56 -10.58
N TRP A 34 10.64 -4.34 -10.38
CA TRP A 34 10.10 -3.07 -9.90
C TRP A 34 9.80 -3.17 -8.42
N VAL A 35 10.13 -2.13 -7.67
CA VAL A 35 9.77 -1.98 -6.26
C VAL A 35 8.93 -0.72 -6.13
N ALA A 36 7.70 -0.86 -5.65
CA ALA A 36 6.88 0.25 -5.20
C ALA A 36 7.01 0.38 -3.68
N GLU A 37 7.34 1.57 -3.21
CA GLU A 37 7.40 1.93 -1.81
C GLU A 37 6.28 2.90 -1.49
N LEU A 38 5.41 2.52 -0.56
CA LEU A 38 4.34 3.33 -0.03
C LEU A 38 4.71 3.75 1.40
N VAL A 39 4.70 5.04 1.68
CA VAL A 39 5.01 5.57 3.01
C VAL A 39 3.73 6.10 3.64
N PHE A 40 3.37 5.57 4.81
CA PHE A 40 2.18 5.98 5.56
C PHE A 40 2.55 6.71 6.86
N ALA A 41 1.82 7.75 7.22
CA ALA A 41 1.98 8.50 8.48
C ALA A 41 1.50 7.70 9.69
N ASN A 42 0.40 6.96 9.56
CA ASN A 42 -0.23 6.25 10.67
C ASN A 42 -0.96 5.00 10.18
N CYS A 43 -1.23 4.10 11.12
CA CYS A 43 -2.08 2.93 10.95
C CYS A 43 -3.35 3.12 11.81
N PRO A 44 -4.54 2.63 11.39
CA PRO A 44 -5.75 2.64 12.23
C PRO A 44 -5.56 1.99 13.60
N LEU A 45 -4.57 1.11 13.73
CA LEU A 45 -4.24 0.40 14.95
C LEU A 45 -2.78 0.68 15.33
N ILE A 46 -2.56 0.97 16.60
CA ILE A 46 -1.22 1.11 17.16
C ILE A 46 -0.70 -0.30 17.45
N SER A 47 0.42 -0.68 16.82
CA SER A 47 1.10 -1.94 17.13
C SER A 47 1.53 -1.95 18.59
N THR A 48 1.47 -3.12 19.24
CA THR A 48 2.03 -3.32 20.59
C THR A 48 3.55 -3.44 20.59
N SER A 49 4.16 -3.59 19.41
CA SER A 49 5.62 -3.65 19.22
C SER A 49 6.20 -2.25 19.09
N SER A 50 7.09 -1.84 19.99
CA SER A 50 7.76 -0.54 19.95
C SER A 50 8.58 -0.30 18.68
N ARG A 51 9.08 -1.38 18.05
CA ARG A 51 9.78 -1.31 16.76
C ARG A 51 8.87 -0.87 15.62
N GLU A 52 7.58 -1.11 15.77
CA GLU A 52 6.53 -0.77 14.82
C GLU A 52 5.74 0.47 15.27
N GLN A 53 6.25 1.26 16.22
CA GLN A 53 5.63 2.50 16.73
C GLN A 53 6.37 3.77 16.23
N GLY A 54 6.87 3.76 14.99
CA GLY A 54 7.54 4.92 14.38
C GLY A 54 6.60 6.05 13.93
N PRO A 55 7.13 7.16 13.43
CA PRO A 55 6.36 8.25 12.82
C PRO A 55 5.89 7.94 11.40
N THR A 56 6.45 6.92 10.75
CA THR A 56 6.04 6.46 9.42
C THR A 56 6.07 4.93 9.32
N ARG A 57 5.30 4.36 8.39
CA ARG A 57 5.29 2.93 8.03
C ARG A 57 5.56 2.79 6.55
N HIS A 58 6.54 1.96 6.20
CA HIS A 58 6.92 1.70 4.83
C HIS A 58 6.35 0.35 4.40
N VAL A 59 5.63 0.32 3.28
CA VAL A 59 5.13 -0.90 2.64
C VAL A 59 5.84 -1.04 1.30
N TYR A 60 6.49 -2.19 1.10
CA TYR A 60 7.22 -2.49 -0.12
C TYR A 60 6.49 -3.56 -0.92
N LEU A 61 6.16 -3.26 -2.17
CA LEU A 61 5.59 -4.19 -3.14
C LEU A 61 6.65 -4.46 -4.21
N THR A 62 6.93 -5.74 -4.46
CA THR A 62 7.94 -6.16 -5.45
C THR A 62 7.26 -6.87 -6.60
N TYR A 63 7.55 -6.41 -7.83
CA TYR A 63 7.01 -6.95 -9.05
C TYR A 63 8.14 -7.45 -9.95
N GLU A 64 8.13 -8.73 -10.29
CA GLU A 64 9.15 -9.35 -11.13
C GLU A 64 8.57 -9.77 -12.48
N ASN A 65 9.23 -9.37 -13.57
CA ASN A 65 8.92 -9.86 -14.90
C ASN A 65 9.79 -11.08 -15.25
N GLN A 66 9.14 -12.19 -15.60
CA GLN A 66 9.81 -13.38 -16.15
C GLN A 66 10.57 -13.04 -17.44
N LEU A 67 11.67 -13.75 -17.72
CA LEU A 67 12.53 -13.50 -18.89
C LEU A 67 11.76 -13.57 -20.23
N SER A 68 10.75 -14.44 -20.30
CA SER A 68 9.85 -14.62 -21.45
C SER A 68 8.91 -13.44 -21.69
N GLU A 69 8.67 -12.60 -20.68
CA GLU A 69 7.74 -11.48 -20.77
C GLU A 69 8.45 -10.21 -21.26
N PRO A 70 7.75 -9.36 -22.04
CA PRO A 70 8.25 -8.04 -22.40
C PRO A 70 8.61 -7.21 -21.17
N VAL A 71 9.73 -6.49 -21.23
CA VAL A 71 10.08 -5.50 -20.20
C VAL A 71 9.20 -4.26 -20.43
N GLY A 72 8.49 -3.81 -19.40
CA GLY A 72 7.63 -2.63 -19.51
C GLY A 72 6.81 -2.36 -18.25
N GLY A 73 6.44 -1.09 -18.06
CA GLY A 73 5.74 -0.63 -16.86
C GLY A 73 4.24 -0.98 -16.83
N ARG A 74 3.61 -1.29 -17.96
CA ARG A 74 2.14 -1.47 -18.02
C ARG A 74 1.63 -2.57 -17.09
N LYS A 75 2.20 -3.78 -17.19
CA LYS A 75 1.82 -4.92 -16.35
C LYS A 75 2.06 -4.63 -14.86
N VAL A 76 3.16 -3.94 -14.55
CA VAL A 76 3.50 -3.52 -13.18
C VAL A 76 2.48 -2.53 -12.64
N VAL A 77 2.06 -1.55 -13.44
CA VAL A 77 1.00 -0.61 -13.06
C VAL A 77 -0.32 -1.35 -12.82
N GLU A 78 -0.69 -2.30 -13.68
CA GLU A 78 -1.92 -3.10 -13.50
C GLU A 78 -1.88 -3.94 -12.21
N MET A 79 -0.75 -4.60 -11.92
CA MET A 79 -0.55 -5.32 -10.65
C MET A 79 -0.60 -4.38 -9.45
N PHE A 80 0.08 -3.23 -9.53
CA PHE A 80 0.07 -2.23 -8.48
C PHE A 80 -1.34 -1.69 -8.20
N LEU A 81 -2.14 -1.43 -9.23
CA LEU A 81 -3.52 -0.98 -9.05
C LEU A 81 -4.38 -2.03 -8.35
N ASN A 82 -4.15 -3.32 -8.60
CA ASN A 82 -4.84 -4.40 -7.91
C ASN A 82 -4.43 -4.52 -6.44
N ASP A 83 -3.12 -4.42 -6.16
CA ASP A 83 -2.60 -4.43 -4.78
C ASP A 83 -3.07 -3.19 -4.02
N TRP A 84 -3.08 -2.02 -4.67
CA TRP A 84 -3.58 -0.78 -4.09
C TRP A 84 -5.04 -0.93 -3.65
N ASN A 85 -5.87 -1.56 -4.49
CA ASN A 85 -7.25 -1.84 -4.14
C ASN A 85 -7.37 -2.81 -2.97
N SER A 86 -6.51 -3.84 -2.92
CA SER A 86 -6.46 -4.80 -1.81
C SER A 86 -6.03 -4.13 -0.50
N ILE A 87 -5.04 -3.23 -0.54
CA ILE A 87 -4.61 -2.41 0.60
C ILE A 87 -5.79 -1.57 1.11
N ALA A 88 -6.56 -0.96 0.20
CA ALA A 88 -7.69 -0.13 0.58
C ALA A 88 -8.80 -0.92 1.30
N GLN A 89 -9.11 -2.12 0.80
CA GLN A 89 -10.08 -3.03 1.44
C GLN A 89 -9.59 -3.51 2.81
N LEU A 90 -8.31 -3.85 2.94
CA LEU A 90 -7.73 -4.21 4.24
C LEU A 90 -7.74 -3.05 5.23
N TYR A 91 -7.48 -1.83 4.74
CA TYR A 91 -7.52 -0.63 5.56
C TYR A 91 -8.94 -0.35 6.09
N GLU A 92 -9.97 -0.57 5.27
CA GLU A 92 -11.37 -0.50 5.70
C GLU A 92 -11.67 -1.48 6.83
N CYS A 93 -11.32 -2.76 6.64
CA CYS A 93 -11.50 -3.77 7.68
C CYS A 93 -10.79 -3.40 8.99
N MET A 94 -9.59 -2.81 8.91
CA MET A 94 -8.87 -2.36 10.11
C MET A 94 -9.51 -1.13 10.76
N LEU A 95 -10.07 -0.19 9.99
CA LEU A 95 -10.82 0.94 10.54
C LEU A 95 -12.08 0.47 11.27
N GLU A 96 -12.82 -0.48 10.70
CA GLU A 96 -14.00 -1.08 11.33
C GLU A 96 -13.63 -1.80 12.63
N PHE A 97 -12.56 -2.59 12.60
CA PHE A 97 -12.04 -3.26 13.79
C PHE A 97 -11.63 -2.24 14.87
N ALA A 98 -10.88 -1.20 14.52
CA ALA A 98 -10.47 -0.14 15.45
C ALA A 98 -11.68 0.53 16.12
N ARG A 99 -12.75 0.82 15.37
CA ARG A 99 -14.00 1.40 15.89
C ARG A 99 -14.74 0.45 16.84
N SER A 100 -14.60 -0.87 16.64
CA SER A 100 -15.22 -1.88 17.50
C SER A 100 -14.51 -2.08 18.84
N LEU A 101 -13.26 -1.60 18.97
CA LEU A 101 -12.50 -1.74 20.20
C LEU A 101 -13.02 -0.73 21.24
N PRO A 102 -13.37 -1.19 22.46
CA PRO A 102 -13.80 -0.28 23.51
C PRO A 102 -12.62 0.56 24.01
N GLY A 103 -12.67 1.88 23.77
CA GLY A 103 -11.82 2.86 24.45
C GLY A 103 -10.38 3.00 23.94
N ILE A 104 -10.19 3.07 22.61
CA ILE A 104 -9.03 3.74 22.01
C ILE A 104 -9.46 5.14 21.58
#